data_AF-A8BPS7-F1
#
_entry.id   AF-A8BPS7-F1
#
_cell.length_a   1.000
_cell.length_b   1.000
_cell.length_c   1.000
_cell.angle_alpha   90.00
_cell.angle_beta   90.00
_cell.angle_gamma   90.00
#
_symmetry.space_group_name_H-M   'P 1'
#
loop_
_entity.id
_entity.type
_entity.pdbx_description
1 polymer ?
#
loop_
_entity_poly.entity_id
_entity_poly.type
_entity_poly.pdbx_seq_one_letter_code
_entity_poly.pdbx_strand_id
1 'polypeptide(L)'
;MLAGGWTELAPADVNSKVREAAAAKIAESVSGATIAEVIKASSQVVRGVNTMLLTRLSTGAHYIVVVWFDLKNYIVTTLKEYTGNLANFTWPMRE
;
A
#
# COMPACT_ATOMS: atom_id res chain seq x y z
N MET A 1 -8.81 -6.24 19.52
CA MET A 1 -8.43 -6.47 18.12
C MET A 1 -9.19 -7.68 17.60
N LEU A 2 -9.94 -7.55 16.51
CA LEU A 2 -10.51 -8.70 15.82
C LEU A 2 -9.39 -9.34 14.99
N ALA A 3 -9.13 -10.63 15.20
CA ALA A 3 -8.17 -11.36 14.37
C ALA A 3 -8.62 -11.29 12.89
N GLY A 4 -7.71 -10.88 12.00
CA GLY A 4 -7.97 -10.77 10.56
C GLY A 4 -8.59 -9.45 10.07
N GLY A 5 -8.84 -8.47 10.94
CA GLY A 5 -9.28 -7.13 10.53
C GLY A 5 -8.14 -6.26 9.99
N TRP A 6 -8.46 -5.31 9.11
CA TRP A 6 -7.54 -4.23 8.76
C TRP A 6 -7.48 -3.20 9.88
N THR A 7 -6.28 -2.78 10.22
CA THR A 7 -6.00 -1.76 11.24
C THR A 7 -5.26 -0.60 10.57
N GLU A 8 -5.71 0.63 10.85
CA GLU A 8 -5.03 1.82 10.33
C GLU A 8 -3.62 1.93 10.91
N LEU A 9 -2.69 2.37 10.06
CA LEU A 9 -1.29 2.56 10.39
C LEU A 9 -0.89 3.97 10.02
N ALA A 10 -0.22 4.70 10.91
CA ALA A 10 0.33 5.99 10.52
C ALA A 10 1.36 5.77 9.41
N PRO A 11 1.42 6.63 8.37
CA PRO A 11 2.40 6.46 7.31
C PRO A 11 3.83 6.30 7.84
N ALA A 12 4.23 7.07 8.86
CA ALA A 12 5.56 6.99 9.47
C ALA A 12 5.91 5.59 10.02
N ASP A 13 4.92 4.80 10.44
CA ASP A 13 5.12 3.48 11.04
C ASP A 13 5.16 2.34 10.00
N VAL A 14 4.98 2.66 8.71
CA VAL A 14 5.12 1.68 7.63
C VAL A 14 6.58 1.21 7.55
N ASN A 15 6.76 -0.10 7.72
CA ASN A 15 8.06 -0.78 7.59
C ASN A 15 8.79 -0.38 6.29
N SER A 16 10.09 -0.07 6.40
CA SER A 16 10.91 0.36 5.25
C SER A 16 10.93 -0.66 4.11
N LYS A 17 10.93 -1.97 4.42
CA LYS A 17 10.89 -3.04 3.41
C LYS A 17 9.59 -3.09 2.63
N VAL A 18 8.47 -2.71 3.25
CA VAL A 18 7.20 -2.55 2.54
C VAL A 18 7.29 -1.38 1.56
N ARG A 19 7.88 -0.26 1.98
CA ARG A 19 8.07 0.93 1.13
C ARG A 19 9.02 0.63 -0.05
N GLU A 20 10.12 -0.07 0.21
CA GLU A 20 11.07 -0.50 -0.82
C GLU A 20 10.39 -1.40 -1.86
N ALA A 21 9.65 -2.43 -1.42
CA ALA A 21 8.93 -3.33 -2.32
C ALA A 21 7.86 -2.60 -3.16
N ALA A 22 7.11 -1.68 -2.54
CA ALA A 22 6.13 -0.86 -3.24
C ALA A 22 6.78 0.08 -4.27
N ALA A 23 7.88 0.76 -3.88
CA ALA A 23 8.60 1.67 -4.76
C ALA A 23 9.21 0.94 -5.97
N ALA A 24 9.84 -0.22 -5.73
CA ALA A 24 10.36 -1.06 -6.81
C ALA A 24 9.24 -1.45 -7.79
N LYS A 25 8.10 -1.89 -7.27
CA LYS A 25 6.99 -2.31 -8.14
C LYS A 25 6.37 -1.16 -8.93
N ILE A 26 6.28 0.03 -8.33
CA ILE A 26 5.84 1.25 -9.01
C ILE A 26 6.80 1.61 -10.14
N ALA A 27 8.11 1.62 -9.88
CA ALA A 27 9.11 1.96 -10.89
C ALA A 27 9.10 0.99 -12.08
N GLU A 28 8.82 -0.30 -11.84
CA GLU A 28 8.64 -1.31 -12.89
C GLU A 28 7.36 -1.11 -13.71
N SER A 29 6.26 -0.73 -13.07
CA SER A 29 4.91 -0.77 -13.68
C SER A 29 4.47 0.57 -14.24
N VAL A 30 5.03 1.67 -13.74
CA VAL A 30 4.67 3.04 -14.09
C VAL A 30 5.97 3.78 -14.46
N SER A 31 6.29 3.78 -15.75
CA SER A 31 7.57 4.30 -16.27
C SER A 31 7.81 5.75 -15.81
N GLY A 32 8.97 5.98 -15.18
CA GLY A 32 9.41 7.30 -14.71
C GLY A 32 8.68 7.81 -13.45
N ALA A 33 7.80 7.02 -12.84
CA ALA A 33 7.12 7.40 -11.61
C ALA A 33 7.87 6.90 -10.37
N THR A 34 7.87 7.71 -9.32
CA THR A 34 8.35 7.36 -7.98
C THR A 34 7.28 7.68 -6.95
N ILE A 35 7.31 7.01 -5.79
CA ILE A 35 6.41 7.35 -4.68
C ILE A 35 6.87 8.68 -4.08
N ALA A 36 6.07 9.74 -4.24
CA ALA A 36 6.31 11.02 -3.60
C ALA A 36 5.81 11.03 -2.15
N GLU A 37 4.69 10.37 -1.88
CA GLU A 37 4.06 10.34 -0.56
C GLU A 37 3.23 9.08 -0.34
N VAL A 38 3.15 8.63 0.92
CA VAL A 38 2.15 7.66 1.37
C VAL A 38 1.07 8.43 2.12
N ILE A 39 -0.13 8.52 1.52
CA ILE A 39 -1.27 9.28 2.04
C ILE A 39 -1.94 8.52 3.20
N LYS A 40 -2.20 7.23 3.00
CA LYS A 40 -2.81 6.35 4.01
C LYS A 40 -2.12 5.00 4.02
N ALA A 41 -2.10 4.37 5.19
CA ALA A 41 -1.62 3.01 5.34
C ALA A 41 -2.55 2.21 6.25
N SER A 42 -2.62 0.90 6.01
CA SER A 42 -3.33 -0.03 6.88
C SER A 42 -2.65 -1.38 6.83
N SER A 43 -2.74 -2.15 7.90
CA SER A 43 -2.16 -3.48 7.99
C SER A 43 -3.21 -4.51 8.41
N GLN A 44 -2.99 -5.76 8.03
CA GLN A 44 -3.84 -6.88 8.40
C GLN A 44 -2.96 -8.09 8.69
N VAL A 45 -3.11 -8.67 9.88
CA VAL A 45 -2.42 -9.91 10.25
C VAL A 45 -3.17 -11.09 9.61
N VAL A 46 -2.43 -11.90 8.86
CA VAL A 46 -2.88 -13.13 8.17
C VAL A 46 -1.86 -14.24 8.46
N ARG A 47 -1.65 -15.20 7.54
CA ARG A 47 -0.42 -16.03 7.54
C ARG A 47 0.76 -15.17 7.07
N GLY A 48 1.17 -14.23 7.92
CA GLY A 48 2.04 -13.11 7.56
C GLY A 48 1.36 -11.77 7.83
N VAL A 49 1.75 -10.72 7.10
CA VAL A 49 1.17 -9.38 7.27
C VAL A 49 0.89 -8.76 5.90
N ASN A 50 -0.35 -8.38 5.63
CA ASN A 50 -0.66 -7.48 4.53
C ASN A 50 -0.47 -6.04 4.98
N THR A 51 0.15 -5.21 4.15
CA THR A 51 0.21 -3.76 4.33
C THR A 51 -0.27 -3.09 3.06
N MET A 52 -1.34 -2.32 3.17
CA MET A 52 -1.88 -1.49 2.10
C MET A 52 -1.34 -0.08 2.24
N LEU A 53 -0.89 0.49 1.13
CA LEU A 53 -0.47 1.87 0.98
C LEU A 53 -1.32 2.54 -0.08
N LEU A 54 -1.95 3.66 0.27
CA LEU A 54 -2.44 4.63 -0.71
C LEU A 54 -1.33 5.66 -0.92
N THR A 55 -0.81 5.74 -2.13
CA THR A 55 0.36 6.53 -2.48
C THR A 55 0.01 7.64 -3.46
N ARG A 56 0.77 8.75 -3.41
CA ARG A 56 0.84 9.75 -4.46
C ARG A 56 2.19 9.62 -5.15
N LEU A 57 2.17 9.51 -6.47
CA LEU A 57 3.37 9.42 -7.28
C LEU A 57 3.90 10.81 -7.64
N SER A 58 5.15 10.89 -8.10
CA SER A 58 5.78 12.11 -8.63
C SER A 58 5.01 12.73 -9.80
N THR A 59 4.24 11.92 -10.54
CA THR A 59 3.35 12.33 -11.63
C THR A 59 2.02 12.92 -11.15
N GLY A 60 1.73 12.86 -9.84
CA GLY A 60 0.45 13.25 -9.25
C GLY A 60 -0.61 12.13 -9.26
N ALA A 61 -0.37 11.02 -9.95
CA ALA A 61 -1.26 9.86 -9.94
C ALA A 61 -1.30 9.20 -8.55
N HIS A 62 -2.44 8.62 -8.21
CA HIS A 62 -2.62 7.90 -6.94
C HIS A 62 -2.68 6.41 -7.18
N TYR A 63 -1.93 5.64 -6.38
CA TYR A 63 -1.87 4.19 -6.52
C TYR A 63 -2.06 3.51 -5.18
N ILE A 64 -2.86 2.45 -5.20
CA ILE A 64 -3.02 1.52 -4.09
C ILE A 64 -2.06 0.37 -4.32
N VAL A 65 -1.20 0.15 -3.33
CA VAL A 65 -0.24 -0.95 -3.32
C VAL A 65 -0.52 -1.81 -2.09
N VAL A 66 -0.70 -3.11 -2.28
CA VAL A 66 -0.75 -4.07 -1.17
C VAL A 66 0.48 -4.93 -1.21
N VAL A 67 1.24 -4.93 -0.12
CA VAL A 67 2.42 -5.76 0.07
C VAL A 67 2.10 -6.81 1.12
N TRP A 68 2.23 -8.07 0.75
CA TRP A 68 2.15 -9.19 1.66
C TRP A 68 3.55 -9.63 2.10
N PHE A 69 3.78 -9.65 3.40
CA PHE A 69 4.94 -10.26 4.01
C PHE A 69 4.60 -11.69 4.42
N ASP A 70 5.19 -12.69 3.73
CA ASP A 70 4.93 -14.12 3.95
C ASP A 70 5.77 -14.75 5.08
N LEU A 71 6.37 -13.92 5.94
CA LEU A 71 7.38 -14.24 6.95
C LEU A 71 8.82 -14.41 6.43
N LYS A 72 9.06 -14.27 5.13
CA LYS A 72 10.40 -14.30 4.52
C LYS A 72 10.62 -13.22 3.46
N ASN A 73 9.61 -12.97 2.64
CA ASN A 73 9.64 -12.14 1.45
C ASN A 73 8.55 -11.07 1.51
N TYR A 74 8.80 -9.94 0.83
CA TYR A 74 7.81 -8.88 0.62
C TYR A 74 7.32 -8.96 -0.82
N ILE A 75 6.04 -9.30 -0.99
CA ILE A 75 5.44 -9.58 -2.29
C ILE A 75 4.33 -8.57 -2.54
N VAL A 76 4.39 -7.85 -3.65
CA VAL A 76 3.28 -6.95 -4.04
C VAL A 76 2.15 -7.78 -4.63
N THR A 77 1.03 -7.83 -3.92
CA THR A 77 -0.17 -8.60 -4.29
C THR A 77 -1.20 -7.76 -5.03
N THR A 78 -1.20 -6.44 -4.82
CA THR A 78 -2.07 -5.50 -5.52
C THR A 78 -1.29 -4.28 -5.94
N LEU A 79 -1.49 -3.86 -7.19
CA LEU A 79 -1.11 -2.55 -7.71
C LEU A 79 -2.27 -2.03 -8.56
N LYS A 80 -2.89 -0.93 -8.15
CA LYS A 80 -4.05 -0.37 -8.86
C LYS A 80 -4.05 1.15 -8.78
N GLU A 81 -4.31 1.81 -9.90
CA GLU A 81 -4.56 3.25 -9.91
C GLU A 81 -5.87 3.58 -9.18
N TYR A 82 -5.83 4.60 -8.34
CA TYR A 82 -6.99 5.10 -7.61
C TYR A 82 -7.40 6.47 -8.15
N THR A 83 -8.57 6.52 -8.77
CA THR A 83 -9.16 7.74 -9.34
C THR A 83 -10.34 8.26 -8.53
N GLY A 84 -10.61 7.67 -7.36
CA GLY A 84 -11.72 8.06 -6.49
C GLY A 84 -11.41 9.28 -5.60
N ASN A 85 -12.39 9.68 -4.78
CA ASN A 85 -12.23 10.77 -3.83
C ASN A 85 -11.41 10.32 -2.61
N LEU A 86 -10.20 10.86 -2.47
CA LEU A 86 -9.25 10.57 -1.38
C LEU A 86 -9.85 10.77 0.03
N ALA A 87 -10.74 11.75 0.22
CA ALA A 87 -11.37 12.01 1.52
C ALA A 87 -12.27 10.84 1.96
N ASN A 88 -12.86 10.14 1.00
CA ASN A 88 -13.76 9.00 1.23
C ASN A 88 -13.07 7.66 1.04
N PHE A 89 -11.74 7.64 0.88
CA PHE A 89 -11.01 6.40 0.72
C PHE A 89 -11.14 5.53 1.97
N THR A 90 -11.62 4.30 1.77
CA THR A 90 -11.71 3.25 2.77
C THR A 90 -11.04 1.98 2.25
N TRP A 91 -10.47 1.20 3.16
CA TRP A 91 -9.84 -0.06 2.84
C TRP A 91 -10.24 -1.16 3.85
N PRO A 92 -10.56 -2.39 3.41
CA PRO A 92 -10.66 -2.81 2.02
C PRO A 92 -11.77 -2.05 1.28
N MET A 93 -11.61 -1.82 -0.02
CA MET A 93 -12.66 -1.19 -0.82
C MET A 93 -13.90 -2.08 -0.76
N ARG A 94 -15.06 -1.52 -0.40
CA ARG A 94 -16.34 -2.21 -0.57
C ARG A 94 -16.63 -2.28 -2.07
N GLU A 95 -16.92 -3.49 -2.56
CA GLU A 95 -17.40 -3.70 -3.93
C GLU A 95 -18.77 -3.05 -4.14
#